data_AF-A0A0P0XIG4-F1
#
_entry.id   AF-A0A0P0XIG4-F1
#
_cell.length_a   1.000
_cell.length_b   1.000
_cell.length_c   1.000
_cell.angle_alpha   90.00
_cell.angle_beta   90.00
_cell.angle_gamma   90.00
#
_symmetry.space_group_name_H-M   'P 1'
#
loop_
_entity.id
_entity.type
_entity.pdbx_description
1 polymer ?
#
loop_
_entity_poly.entity_id
_entity_poly.type
_entity_poly.pdbx_seq_one_letter_code
_entity_poly.pdbx_strand_id
1 'polypeptide(L)'
;SLPTSQSAADVADNLWNAFLAGRRAGVSRPFGHEAAVDGVDFFIDQGGADHYDELARRLHGYGAGVIWTATTRCSYPDHRLEKALATKVFDRIHVRMYGAGEIERRCVISSRYSWEKWAAAYPGSKVYIGLVASPEQDEAWVFQKDLYYEYLQFVTKLPNYGGLAVYDRYYDKKANYTGEG
;
A
#
# COMPACT_ATOMS: atom_id res chain seq x y z
N SER A 1 -15.67 -4.98 -3.17
CA SER A 1 -15.26 -6.40 -3.16
C SER A 1 -15.24 -6.92 -4.59
N LEU A 2 -14.49 -8.00 -4.83
CA LEU A 2 -14.51 -8.75 -6.09
C LEU A 2 -15.24 -10.07 -5.79
N PRO A 3 -16.52 -10.23 -6.12
CA PRO A 3 -17.31 -11.38 -5.65
C PRO A 3 -17.07 -12.66 -6.44
N THR A 4 -16.40 -12.60 -7.59
CA THR A 4 -16.15 -13.75 -8.46
C THR A 4 -14.79 -13.65 -9.15
N SER A 5 -14.27 -14.79 -9.60
CA SER A 5 -13.09 -14.86 -10.47
C SER A 5 -13.25 -14.06 -11.78
N GLN A 6 -14.49 -13.97 -12.31
CA GLN A 6 -14.77 -13.15 -13.49
C GLN A 6 -14.63 -11.65 -13.18
N SER A 7 -15.14 -11.19 -12.03
CA SER A 7 -14.96 -9.80 -11.61
C SER A 7 -13.48 -9.42 -11.47
N ALA A 8 -12.64 -10.33 -10.96
CA ALA A 8 -11.20 -10.12 -10.91
C ALA A 8 -10.57 -10.06 -12.31
N ALA A 9 -11.03 -10.90 -13.25
CA ALA A 9 -10.57 -10.86 -14.64
C ALA A 9 -10.94 -9.56 -15.35
N ASP A 10 -12.19 -9.11 -15.20
CA ASP A 10 -12.70 -7.90 -15.83
C ASP A 10 -12.00 -6.65 -15.31
N VAL A 11 -11.76 -6.59 -13.99
CA VAL A 11 -10.99 -5.48 -13.39
C VAL A 11 -9.54 -5.50 -13.87
N ALA A 12 -8.90 -6.67 -13.95
CA ALA A 12 -7.53 -6.78 -14.44
C ALA A 12 -7.40 -6.28 -15.89
N ASP A 13 -8.29 -6.75 -16.77
CA ASP A 13 -8.36 -6.32 -18.18
C ASP A 13 -8.63 -4.82 -18.32
N ASN A 14 -9.56 -4.28 -17.52
CA ASN A 14 -9.85 -2.85 -17.55
C ASN A 14 -8.65 -2.02 -17.07
N LEU A 15 -8.00 -2.39 -15.96
CA LEU A 15 -6.81 -1.69 -15.47
C LEU A 15 -5.69 -1.68 -16.52
N TRP A 16 -5.45 -2.83 -17.15
CA TRP A 16 -4.44 -2.97 -18.19
C TRP A 16 -4.69 -2.02 -19.36
N ASN A 17 -5.92 -1.99 -19.86
CA ASN A 17 -6.27 -1.26 -21.08
C ASN A 17 -6.63 0.21 -20.86
N ALA A 18 -7.06 0.60 -19.67
CA ALA A 18 -7.46 1.97 -19.35
C ALA A 18 -6.32 2.81 -18.74
N PHE A 19 -5.43 2.20 -17.94
CA PHE A 19 -4.44 2.93 -17.15
C PHE A 19 -2.99 2.49 -17.39
N LEU A 20 -2.74 1.22 -17.71
CA LEU A 20 -1.39 0.69 -17.92
C LEU A 20 -1.00 0.69 -19.41
N ALA A 21 -0.05 -0.15 -19.80
CA ALA A 21 0.49 -0.19 -21.17
C ALA A 21 -0.48 -0.79 -22.20
N GLY A 22 -1.50 -1.55 -21.78
CA GLY A 22 -2.51 -2.11 -22.66
C GLY A 22 -3.31 -1.05 -23.41
N ARG A 23 -3.82 -1.41 -24.59
CA ARG A 23 -4.70 -0.55 -25.39
C ARG A 23 -5.77 -1.42 -26.04
N ARG A 24 -7.04 -1.03 -25.91
CA ARG A 24 -8.17 -1.67 -26.58
C ARG A 24 -9.14 -0.62 -27.10
N ALA A 25 -9.57 -0.79 -28.35
CA ALA A 25 -10.58 0.08 -28.94
C ALA A 25 -11.86 0.07 -28.09
N GLY A 26 -12.43 1.26 -27.86
CA GLY A 26 -13.63 1.42 -27.03
C GLY A 26 -13.39 1.49 -25.51
N VAL A 27 -12.15 1.32 -25.02
CA VAL A 27 -11.82 1.54 -23.60
C VAL A 27 -11.36 2.99 -23.41
N SER A 28 -12.08 3.74 -22.56
CA SER A 28 -11.70 5.11 -22.19
C SER A 28 -10.44 5.10 -21.33
N ARG A 29 -9.54 6.07 -21.57
CA ARG A 29 -8.31 6.28 -20.78
C ARG A 29 -8.42 7.59 -19.99
N PRO A 30 -8.76 7.52 -18.69
CA PRO A 30 -9.12 8.71 -17.91
C PRO A 30 -7.99 9.74 -17.74
N PHE A 31 -6.73 9.29 -17.75
CA PHE A 31 -5.56 10.18 -17.64
C PHE A 31 -5.04 10.68 -18.99
N GLY A 32 -5.81 10.48 -20.05
CA GLY A 32 -5.44 10.83 -21.41
C GLY A 32 -4.93 9.62 -22.20
N HIS A 33 -4.91 9.78 -23.51
CA HIS A 33 -4.65 8.69 -24.45
C HIS A 33 -3.21 8.15 -24.36
N GLU A 34 -2.24 9.03 -24.10
CA GLU A 34 -0.81 8.71 -24.06
C GLU A 34 -0.32 8.34 -22.66
N ALA A 35 -1.04 8.75 -21.62
CA ALA A 35 -0.63 8.46 -20.24
C ALA A 35 -0.73 6.96 -19.95
N ALA A 36 0.34 6.39 -19.42
CA ALA A 36 0.34 5.07 -18.77
C ALA A 36 0.93 5.25 -17.37
N VAL A 37 0.25 4.73 -16.35
CA VAL A 37 0.77 4.74 -14.98
C VAL A 37 1.79 3.62 -14.81
N ASP A 38 2.73 3.82 -13.88
CA ASP A 38 3.79 2.85 -13.61
C ASP A 38 3.31 1.66 -12.78
N GLY A 39 2.13 1.74 -12.15
CA GLY A 39 1.72 0.77 -11.14
C GLY A 39 0.28 0.88 -10.67
N VAL A 40 -0.12 -0.10 -9.85
CA VAL A 40 -1.43 -0.14 -9.18
C VAL A 40 -1.23 -0.44 -7.70
N ASP A 41 -1.85 0.37 -6.85
CA ASP A 41 -1.88 0.16 -5.40
C ASP A 41 -3.18 -0.51 -4.96
N PHE A 42 -3.04 -1.60 -4.20
CA PHE A 42 -4.15 -2.31 -3.59
C PHE A 42 -4.44 -1.70 -2.22
N PHE A 43 -5.28 -0.67 -2.22
CA PHE A 43 -5.82 -0.07 -1.00
C PHE A 43 -7.25 -0.57 -0.75
N ILE A 44 -7.38 -1.74 -0.11
CA ILE A 44 -8.66 -2.41 0.12
C ILE A 44 -9.09 -2.22 1.57
N ASP A 45 -9.79 -1.12 1.86
CA ASP A 45 -10.19 -0.81 3.24
C ASP A 45 -11.57 -1.35 3.64
N GLN A 46 -12.43 -1.68 2.67
CA GLN A 46 -13.82 -2.08 2.91
C GLN A 46 -14.25 -3.26 2.03
N GLY A 47 -15.30 -3.98 2.45
CA GLY A 47 -15.83 -5.16 1.78
C GLY A 47 -15.09 -6.46 2.13
N GLY A 48 -15.41 -7.53 1.40
CA GLY A 48 -14.82 -8.87 1.57
C GLY A 48 -13.44 -9.03 0.94
N ALA A 49 -12.71 -10.07 1.35
CA ALA A 49 -11.31 -10.36 1.01
C ALA A 49 -11.11 -11.18 -0.27
N ASP A 50 -12.19 -11.57 -0.95
CA ASP A 50 -12.11 -12.57 -2.00
C ASP A 50 -11.57 -12.03 -3.33
N HIS A 51 -10.89 -12.92 -4.06
CA HIS A 51 -10.40 -12.77 -5.42
C HIS A 51 -9.36 -11.66 -5.69
N TYR A 52 -8.88 -10.95 -4.67
CA TYR A 52 -7.75 -10.01 -4.83
C TYR A 52 -6.43 -10.72 -5.17
N ASP A 53 -6.27 -11.98 -4.79
CA ASP A 53 -5.14 -12.82 -5.18
C ASP A 53 -5.19 -13.22 -6.66
N GLU A 54 -6.37 -13.50 -7.19
CA GLU A 54 -6.57 -13.69 -8.62
C GLU A 54 -6.28 -12.41 -9.41
N LEU A 55 -6.78 -11.26 -8.93
CA LEU A 55 -6.47 -9.96 -9.53
C LEU A 55 -4.95 -9.73 -9.56
N ALA A 56 -4.26 -9.94 -8.44
CA ALA A 56 -2.82 -9.75 -8.34
C ALA A 56 -2.04 -10.65 -9.32
N ARG A 57 -2.37 -11.95 -9.40
CA ARG A 57 -1.72 -12.89 -10.35
C ARG A 57 -1.98 -12.50 -11.81
N ARG A 58 -3.22 -12.12 -12.16
CA ARG A 58 -3.58 -11.71 -13.53
C ARG A 58 -2.83 -10.46 -13.95
N LEU A 59 -2.81 -9.46 -13.06
CA LEU A 59 -2.10 -8.21 -13.30
C LEU A 59 -0.60 -8.44 -13.48
N HIS A 60 0.02 -9.23 -12.61
CA HIS A 60 1.41 -9.63 -12.75
C HIS A 60 1.70 -10.36 -14.07
N GLY A 61 0.74 -11.11 -14.59
CA GLY A 61 0.83 -11.81 -15.87
C GLY A 61 0.84 -10.93 -17.12
N TYR A 62 0.44 -9.64 -17.05
CA TYR A 62 0.41 -8.75 -18.22
C TYR A 62 1.80 -8.29 -18.69
N GLY A 63 2.85 -8.48 -17.89
CA GLY A 63 4.23 -8.26 -18.31
C GLY A 63 5.08 -7.51 -17.30
N ALA A 64 6.37 -7.41 -17.61
CA ALA A 64 7.35 -6.71 -16.81
C ALA A 64 7.17 -5.19 -16.88
N GLY A 65 7.57 -4.48 -15.82
CA GLY A 65 7.63 -3.02 -15.79
C GLY A 65 6.47 -2.31 -15.09
N VAL A 66 5.48 -3.06 -14.57
CA VAL A 66 4.44 -2.49 -13.71
C VAL A 66 4.78 -2.77 -12.24
N ILE A 67 4.73 -1.72 -11.41
CA ILE A 67 4.96 -1.78 -9.97
C ILE A 67 3.66 -2.13 -9.26
N TRP A 68 3.67 -3.21 -8.50
CA TRP A 68 2.52 -3.65 -7.72
C TRP A 68 2.73 -3.30 -6.26
N THR A 69 1.81 -2.52 -5.70
CA THR A 69 1.88 -2.13 -4.30
C THR A 69 0.61 -2.54 -3.55
N ALA A 70 0.75 -2.80 -2.26
CA ALA A 70 -0.36 -3.06 -1.36
C ALA A 70 -0.28 -2.12 -0.17
N THR A 71 -1.38 -1.45 0.15
CA THR A 71 -1.48 -0.59 1.32
C THR A 71 -2.32 -1.29 2.37
N THR A 72 -1.67 -1.81 3.41
CA THR A 72 -2.28 -2.67 4.44
C THR A 72 -2.60 -1.88 5.70
N ARG A 73 -3.46 -2.43 6.55
CA ARG A 73 -3.53 -2.04 7.97
C ARG A 73 -2.25 -2.48 8.69
N CYS A 74 -1.97 -1.88 9.85
CA CYS A 74 -0.81 -2.31 10.66
C CYS A 74 -0.98 -3.71 11.26
N SER A 75 -2.22 -4.17 11.45
CA SER A 75 -2.49 -5.50 11.99
C SER A 75 -2.02 -6.57 11.01
N TYR A 76 -1.28 -7.55 11.54
CA TYR A 76 -0.75 -8.65 10.77
C TYR A 76 -1.44 -9.96 11.18
N PRO A 77 -1.96 -10.76 10.23
CA PRO A 77 -2.12 -10.43 8.81
C PRO A 77 -3.25 -9.40 8.57
N ASP A 78 -3.20 -8.69 7.44
CA ASP A 78 -4.34 -7.91 6.96
C ASP A 78 -5.37 -8.86 6.34
N HIS A 79 -6.49 -9.07 7.01
CA HIS A 79 -7.51 -10.03 6.58
C HIS A 79 -8.07 -9.81 5.17
N ARG A 80 -8.03 -8.58 4.63
CA ARG A 80 -8.54 -8.30 3.27
C ARG A 80 -7.51 -8.58 2.20
N LEU A 81 -6.23 -8.39 2.52
CA LEU A 81 -5.13 -8.54 1.58
C LEU A 81 -4.34 -9.82 1.79
N GLU A 82 -4.63 -10.64 2.82
CA GLU A 82 -3.89 -11.84 3.17
C GLU A 82 -3.68 -12.77 1.97
N LYS A 83 -4.76 -13.17 1.29
CA LYS A 83 -4.68 -14.04 0.10
C LYS A 83 -3.85 -13.39 -1.01
N ALA A 84 -4.02 -12.09 -1.24
CA ALA A 84 -3.30 -11.36 -2.28
C ALA A 84 -1.81 -11.30 -1.96
N LEU A 85 -1.44 -10.91 -0.76
CA LEU A 85 -0.05 -10.83 -0.31
C LEU A 85 0.64 -12.20 -0.29
N ALA A 86 -0.10 -13.28 -0.02
CA ALA A 86 0.42 -14.65 -0.10
C ALA A 86 0.92 -15.04 -1.49
N THR A 87 0.52 -14.33 -2.55
CA THR A 87 1.04 -14.53 -3.91
C THR A 87 2.48 -14.03 -4.09
N LYS A 88 2.96 -13.15 -3.20
CA LYS A 88 4.31 -12.55 -3.20
C LYS A 88 4.66 -11.78 -4.49
N VAL A 89 3.66 -11.28 -5.22
CA VAL A 89 3.88 -10.49 -6.46
C VAL A 89 4.03 -8.98 -6.21
N PHE A 90 3.84 -8.53 -4.97
CA PHE A 90 3.92 -7.10 -4.62
C PHE A 90 5.37 -6.65 -4.43
N ASP A 91 5.77 -5.64 -5.20
CA ASP A 91 7.09 -5.00 -5.09
C ASP A 91 7.21 -4.18 -3.81
N ARG A 92 6.10 -3.52 -3.40
CA ARG A 92 6.07 -2.64 -2.23
C ARG A 92 4.85 -2.90 -1.36
N ILE A 93 5.04 -2.81 -0.04
CA ILE A 93 3.96 -2.92 0.94
C ILE A 93 4.00 -1.67 1.80
N HIS A 94 2.94 -0.86 1.78
CA HIS A 94 2.79 0.32 2.62
C HIS A 94 1.95 -0.05 3.85
N VAL A 95 2.59 -0.20 5.02
CA VAL A 95 1.90 -0.61 6.25
C VAL A 95 1.39 0.64 6.95
N ARG A 96 0.08 0.84 7.02
CA ARG A 96 -0.52 2.02 7.68
C ARG A 96 -0.39 1.94 9.19
N MET A 97 0.50 2.77 9.76
CA MET A 97 0.62 3.00 11.19
C MET A 97 -0.35 4.09 11.67
N TYR A 98 -1.58 4.02 11.18
CA TYR A 98 -2.68 4.94 11.50
C TYR A 98 -4.01 4.27 11.14
N GLY A 99 -5.12 4.89 11.54
CA GLY A 99 -6.48 4.42 11.27
C GLY A 99 -7.26 4.17 12.56
N ALA A 100 -8.58 4.28 12.44
CA ALA A 100 -9.50 4.09 13.54
C ALA A 100 -9.74 2.60 13.85
N GLY A 101 -9.83 2.27 15.14
CA GLY A 101 -10.15 0.93 15.63
C GLY A 101 -9.21 0.48 16.74
N GLU A 102 -9.69 -0.38 17.63
CA GLU A 102 -8.88 -0.88 18.75
C GLU A 102 -7.68 -1.70 18.26
N ILE A 103 -7.87 -2.47 17.19
CA ILE A 103 -6.83 -3.32 16.59
C ILE A 103 -5.71 -2.45 16.02
N GLU A 104 -6.08 -1.45 15.23
CA GLU A 104 -5.18 -0.46 14.66
C GLU A 104 -4.42 0.27 15.78
N ARG A 105 -5.10 0.71 16.85
CA ARG A 105 -4.45 1.37 18.00
C ARG A 105 -3.38 0.50 18.66
N ARG A 106 -3.59 -0.82 18.79
CA ARG A 106 -2.59 -1.73 19.39
C ARG A 106 -1.31 -1.83 18.55
N CYS A 107 -1.43 -1.93 17.23
CA CYS A 107 -0.25 -1.99 16.36
C CYS A 107 0.42 -0.63 16.16
N VAL A 108 -0.30 0.48 16.30
CA VAL A 108 0.25 1.84 16.35
C VAL A 108 1.12 2.03 17.60
N ILE A 109 0.62 1.64 18.79
CA ILE A 109 1.39 1.73 20.06
C ILE A 109 2.68 0.91 20.00
N SER A 110 2.69 -0.17 19.22
CA SER A 110 3.84 -1.05 19.00
C SER A 110 4.32 -0.99 17.55
N SER A 111 4.36 0.22 16.96
CA SER A 111 4.61 0.48 15.54
C SER A 111 5.86 -0.24 15.02
N ARG A 112 6.96 -0.17 15.78
CA ARG A 112 8.20 -0.88 15.45
C ARG A 112 8.02 -2.38 15.29
N TYR A 113 7.50 -3.03 16.33
CA TYR A 113 7.32 -4.47 16.35
C TYR A 113 6.33 -4.93 15.28
N SER A 114 5.24 -4.17 15.08
CA SER A 114 4.25 -4.45 14.04
C SER A 114 4.86 -4.40 12.65
N TRP A 115 5.71 -3.42 12.38
CA TRP A 115 6.40 -3.32 11.10
C TRP A 115 7.47 -4.38 10.89
N GLU A 116 8.26 -4.69 11.92
CA GLU A 116 9.26 -5.75 11.84
C GLU A 116 8.62 -7.10 11.48
N LYS A 117 7.38 -7.37 11.94
CA LYS A 117 6.60 -8.54 11.49
C LYS A 117 6.30 -8.51 9.99
N TRP A 118 5.82 -7.38 9.49
CA TRP A 118 5.56 -7.19 8.06
C TRP A 118 6.83 -7.35 7.22
N ALA A 119 7.92 -6.73 7.64
CA ALA A 119 9.23 -6.84 7.00
C ALA A 119 9.75 -8.29 6.98
N ALA A 120 9.61 -9.02 8.08
CA ALA A 120 10.03 -10.41 8.16
C ALA A 120 9.17 -11.35 7.30
N ALA A 121 7.87 -11.10 7.17
CA ALA A 121 6.95 -11.90 6.38
C ALA A 121 7.19 -11.76 4.85
N TYR A 122 7.66 -10.60 4.41
CA TYR A 122 7.86 -10.27 2.99
C TYR A 122 9.28 -9.79 2.68
N PRO A 123 10.30 -10.66 2.81
CA PRO A 123 11.70 -10.28 2.59
C PRO A 123 12.01 -9.88 1.13
N GLY A 124 11.17 -10.27 0.16
CA GLY A 124 11.30 -9.91 -1.25
C GLY A 124 10.67 -8.57 -1.64
N SER A 125 9.85 -7.98 -0.76
CA SER A 125 9.15 -6.71 -1.02
C SER A 125 9.80 -5.58 -0.23
N LYS A 126 9.80 -4.36 -0.77
CA LYS A 126 10.15 -3.16 0.02
C LYS A 126 8.98 -2.76 0.91
N VAL A 127 9.20 -2.74 2.22
CA VAL A 127 8.16 -2.41 3.20
C VAL A 127 8.32 -0.95 3.63
N TYR A 128 7.25 -0.17 3.48
CA TYR A 128 7.21 1.24 3.83
C TYR A 128 6.39 1.43 5.10
N ILE A 129 6.71 2.51 5.82
CA ILE A 129 5.95 2.95 6.98
C ILE A 129 4.92 3.98 6.51
N GLY A 130 3.64 3.63 6.62
CA GLY A 130 2.52 4.53 6.35
C GLY A 130 2.27 5.45 7.53
N LEU A 131 2.30 6.76 7.31
CA LEU A 131 2.13 7.79 8.35
C LEU A 131 1.06 8.79 7.92
N VAL A 132 0.43 9.46 8.90
CA VAL A 132 -0.35 10.67 8.63
C VAL A 132 0.54 11.90 8.68
N ALA A 133 0.23 12.91 7.87
CA ALA A 133 1.02 14.14 7.78
C ALA A 133 0.68 15.17 8.87
N SER A 134 -0.53 15.09 9.46
CA SER A 134 -1.01 16.06 10.43
C SER A 134 -1.82 15.39 11.54
N PRO A 135 -1.76 15.90 12.79
CA PRO A 135 -2.65 15.46 13.86
C PRO A 135 -4.13 15.79 13.59
N GLU A 136 -4.42 16.65 12.61
CA GLU A 136 -5.79 16.89 12.13
C GLU A 136 -6.41 15.65 11.45
N GLN A 137 -5.60 14.69 11.01
CA GLN A 137 -6.06 13.50 10.29
C GLN A 137 -6.31 12.32 11.22
N ASP A 138 -5.39 12.08 12.16
CA ASP A 138 -5.41 10.91 13.04
C ASP A 138 -4.55 11.16 14.29
N GLU A 139 -4.96 10.60 15.43
CA GLU A 139 -4.21 10.65 16.70
C GLU A 139 -2.88 9.87 16.63
N ALA A 140 -2.73 8.96 15.66
CA ALA A 140 -1.51 8.22 15.39
C ALA A 140 -0.38 9.07 14.77
N TRP A 141 -0.62 10.36 14.55
CA TRP A 141 0.41 11.28 14.08
C TRP A 141 1.61 11.34 15.04
N VAL A 142 2.81 11.47 14.47
CA VAL A 142 4.07 11.46 15.22
C VAL A 142 5.01 12.55 14.70
N PHE A 143 5.65 13.30 15.60
CA PHE A 143 6.69 14.26 15.22
C PHE A 143 7.88 13.54 14.57
N GLN A 144 8.51 14.15 13.57
CA GLN A 144 9.64 13.52 12.87
C GLN A 144 10.80 13.12 13.80
N LYS A 145 11.08 13.94 14.82
CA LYS A 145 12.12 13.66 15.81
C LYS A 145 11.82 12.37 16.57
N ASP A 146 10.58 12.21 17.03
CA ASP A 146 10.15 11.02 17.77
C ASP A 146 10.12 9.80 16.85
N LEU A 147 9.63 9.98 15.61
CA LEU A 147 9.71 8.96 14.56
C LEU A 147 11.16 8.48 14.34
N TYR A 148 12.14 9.37 14.35
CA TYR A 148 13.54 8.98 14.20
C TYR A 148 14.04 8.14 15.38
N TYR A 149 13.88 8.65 16.61
CA TYR A 149 14.43 8.03 17.80
C TYR A 149 13.70 6.76 18.21
N GLU A 150 12.39 6.66 18.01
CA GLU A 150 11.65 5.47 18.42
C GLU A 150 11.70 4.38 17.34
N TYR A 151 11.90 4.78 16.08
CA TYR A 151 11.57 3.90 14.97
C TYR A 151 12.63 3.87 13.85
N LEU A 152 12.89 4.98 13.16
CA LEU A 152 13.73 4.97 11.96
C LEU A 152 15.17 4.52 12.21
N GLN A 153 15.77 4.86 13.35
CA GLN A 153 17.13 4.44 13.65
C GLN A 153 17.32 2.91 13.75
N PHE A 154 16.22 2.16 13.86
CA PHE A 154 16.23 0.69 13.90
C PHE A 154 15.86 0.09 12.55
N VAL A 155 14.71 0.49 12.00
CA VAL A 155 14.15 -0.16 10.79
C VAL A 155 14.89 0.17 9.51
N THR A 156 15.54 1.34 9.42
CA THR A 156 16.37 1.70 8.25
C THR A 156 17.57 0.76 8.05
N LYS A 157 17.96 0.01 9.09
CA LYS A 157 19.03 -1.00 9.03
C LYS A 157 18.55 -2.34 8.46
N LEU A 158 17.25 -2.53 8.30
CA LEU A 158 16.68 -3.77 7.77
C LEU A 158 16.69 -3.75 6.23
N PRO A 159 17.05 -4.87 5.57
CA PRO A 159 17.41 -4.90 4.14
C PRO A 159 16.25 -4.53 3.20
N ASN A 160 15.01 -4.74 3.67
CA ASN A 160 13.80 -4.49 2.92
C ASN A 160 13.04 -3.24 3.39
N TYR A 161 13.66 -2.36 4.19
CA TYR A 161 13.12 -1.02 4.39
C TYR A 161 12.97 -0.28 3.06
N GLY A 162 11.76 0.23 2.81
CA GLY A 162 11.37 0.91 1.57
C GLY A 162 11.32 2.42 1.68
N GLY A 163 11.06 2.97 2.87
CA GLY A 163 10.87 4.40 3.09
C GLY A 163 9.62 4.73 3.89
N LEU A 164 9.17 5.97 3.75
CA LEU A 164 7.91 6.48 4.30
C LEU A 164 6.87 6.63 3.18
N ALA A 165 5.61 6.35 3.50
CA ALA A 165 4.44 6.67 2.69
C ALA A 165 3.53 7.60 3.50
N VAL A 166 3.33 8.84 3.06
CA VAL A 166 2.67 9.88 3.85
C VAL A 166 1.27 10.15 3.31
N TYR A 167 0.26 9.91 4.14
CA TYR A 167 -1.13 10.25 3.90
C TYR A 167 -1.45 11.60 4.54
N ASP A 168 -1.75 12.66 3.80
CA ASP A 168 -1.72 12.80 2.36
C ASP A 168 -1.04 14.12 1.96
N ARG A 169 -0.99 14.37 0.64
CA ARG A 169 -0.34 15.57 0.10
C ARG A 169 -0.99 16.87 0.57
N TYR A 170 -2.30 16.88 0.84
CA TYR A 170 -2.98 18.11 1.27
C TYR A 170 -2.50 18.51 2.67
N TYR A 171 -2.52 17.57 3.61
CA TYR A 171 -2.08 17.83 4.98
C TYR A 171 -0.57 18.01 5.07
N ASP A 172 0.22 17.28 4.27
CA ASP A 172 1.67 17.46 4.18
C ASP A 172 2.04 18.88 3.74
N LYS A 173 1.35 19.45 2.74
CA LYS A 173 1.55 20.86 2.36
C LYS A 173 1.18 21.85 3.46
N LYS A 174 0.14 21.54 4.25
CA LYS A 174 -0.36 22.43 5.32
C LYS A 174 0.57 22.41 6.54
N ALA A 175 1.02 21.22 6.94
CA ALA A 175 1.85 21.00 8.11
C ALA A 175 3.36 21.05 7.80
N ASN A 176 3.75 21.07 6.53
CA ASN A 176 5.13 20.91 6.06
C ASN A 176 5.80 19.62 6.58
N TYR A 177 5.03 18.55 6.78
CA TYR A 177 5.49 17.37 7.50
C TYR A 177 6.73 16.73 6.89
N THR A 178 6.76 16.53 5.57
CA THR A 178 7.93 15.95 4.88
C THR A 178 9.08 16.94 4.67
N GLY A 179 8.85 18.23 4.87
CA GLY A 179 9.84 19.29 4.74
C GLY A 179 10.58 19.64 6.03
N GLU A 180 10.22 19.02 7.16
CA GLU A 180 10.89 19.20 8.46
C GLU A 180 12.19 18.38 8.62
N GLY A 181 12.50 17.50 7.65
CA GLY A 181 13.59 16.53 7.70
C GLY A 181 14.92 16.98 7.14
#